data_AF-X0WJZ9-F1
#
_entry.id   AF-X0WJZ9-F1
#
_cell.length_a   1.000
_cell.length_b   1.000
_cell.length_c   1.000
_cell.angle_alpha   90.00
_cell.angle_beta   90.00
_cell.angle_gamma   90.00
#
_symmetry.space_group_name_H-M   'P 1'
#
loop_
_entity.id
_entity.type
_entity.pdbx_description
1 polymer ?
#
loop_
_entity_poly.entity_id
_entity_poly.type
_entity_poly.pdbx_seq_one_letter_code
_entity_poly.pdbx_strand_id
1 'polypeptide(L)'
;GRMRLAIDEHAEPARKAGRRTFARGQSTQLIVGADSARDGDILARSANLYGAYRLGRVFYSAFSPIPDSSQRLPSMRPPLLREHRLYQADWLMRFYGFTQPEIIAEGEDLDLAVDPKTSWALRHRGRFPVDVHTADKEMLLRVPGLGAKTVERILAARRMTRLTLDDLKRVGAVLKRAKAFLITADWTPGALVDQESLKARFVQPRQLSLF
;
A
#
# COMPACT_ATOMS: atom_id res chain seq x y z
N GLY A 1 -57.61 -8.31 40.88
CA GLY A 1 -57.68 -6.93 40.37
C GLY A 1 -57.74 -6.95 38.86
N ARG A 2 -58.90 -6.64 38.27
CA ARG A 2 -59.16 -6.65 36.81
C ARG A 2 -58.27 -5.67 36.01
N MET A 3 -57.54 -4.79 36.69
CA MET A 3 -56.58 -3.86 36.09
C MET A 3 -55.24 -4.48 35.69
N ARG A 4 -54.85 -5.64 36.27
CA ARG A 4 -53.56 -6.29 35.94
C ARG A 4 -53.61 -7.14 34.67
N LEU A 5 -54.79 -7.63 34.29
CA LEU A 5 -54.97 -8.48 33.10
C LEU A 5 -55.12 -7.69 31.80
N ALA A 6 -55.58 -6.44 31.86
CA ALA A 6 -55.73 -5.58 30.68
C ALA A 6 -54.41 -4.97 30.17
N ILE A 7 -53.34 -4.98 30.99
CA ILE A 7 -52.03 -4.45 30.62
C ILE A 7 -51.23 -5.48 29.80
N ASP A 8 -51.43 -6.79 30.06
CA ASP A 8 -50.74 -7.85 29.34
C ASP A 8 -51.33 -8.11 27.94
N GLU A 9 -52.61 -7.81 27.70
CA GLU A 9 -53.25 -7.98 26.37
C GLU A 9 -52.85 -6.93 25.33
N HIS A 10 -52.25 -5.80 25.74
CA HIS A 10 -51.81 -4.72 24.84
C HIS A 10 -50.29 -4.57 24.74
N ALA A 11 -49.51 -5.50 25.28
CA ALA A 11 -48.07 -5.53 25.07
C ALA A 11 -47.77 -6.01 23.63
N GLU A 12 -47.53 -5.07 22.71
CA GLU A 12 -46.98 -5.42 21.40
C GLU A 12 -45.72 -6.29 21.59
N PRO A 13 -45.56 -7.38 20.81
CA PRO A 13 -44.38 -8.22 20.91
C PRO A 13 -43.16 -7.33 20.61
N ALA A 14 -42.31 -7.12 21.63
CA ALA A 14 -41.09 -6.35 21.48
C ALA A 14 -40.33 -6.89 20.28
N ARG A 15 -40.28 -6.10 19.19
CA ARG A 15 -39.47 -6.44 18.01
C ARG A 15 -38.07 -6.70 18.53
N LYS A 16 -37.62 -7.96 18.50
CA LYS A 16 -36.23 -8.32 18.82
C LYS A 16 -35.36 -7.45 17.94
N ALA A 17 -34.75 -6.42 18.52
CA ALA A 17 -33.81 -5.57 17.81
C ALA A 17 -32.77 -6.50 17.18
N GLY A 18 -32.63 -6.44 15.85
CA GLY A 18 -31.66 -7.26 15.13
C GLY A 18 -30.30 -7.13 15.80
N ARG A 19 -29.57 -8.25 15.88
CA ARG A 19 -28.29 -8.35 16.59
C ARG A 19 -27.38 -7.19 16.17
N ARG A 20 -27.21 -6.20 17.05
CA ARG A 20 -26.45 -4.98 16.77
C ARG A 20 -25.05 -5.39 16.33
N THR A 21 -24.70 -5.07 15.08
CA THR A 21 -23.34 -5.24 14.59
C THR A 21 -22.49 -4.15 15.21
N PHE A 22 -21.80 -4.48 16.31
CA PHE A 22 -20.80 -3.60 16.91
C PHE A 22 -19.59 -3.45 15.98
N ALA A 23 -18.88 -2.32 16.10
CA ALA A 23 -17.65 -2.08 15.35
C ALA A 23 -16.65 -3.21 15.60
N ARG A 24 -16.20 -3.88 14.53
CA ARG A 24 -15.33 -5.07 14.60
C ARG A 24 -13.84 -4.78 14.46
N GLY A 25 -13.46 -3.52 14.26
CA GLY A 25 -12.06 -3.13 14.06
C GLY A 25 -11.84 -1.68 14.46
N GLN A 26 -10.66 -1.41 15.00
CA GLN A 26 -10.22 -0.07 15.37
C GLN A 26 -9.45 0.55 14.19
N SER A 27 -9.52 1.87 14.09
CA SER A 27 -8.69 2.66 13.17
C SER A 27 -8.14 3.89 13.88
N THR A 28 -7.03 4.41 13.38
CA THR A 28 -6.43 5.65 13.88
C THR A 28 -6.00 6.54 12.72
N GLN A 29 -5.68 7.80 13.02
CA GLN A 29 -5.22 8.79 12.06
C GLN A 29 -3.92 9.43 12.55
N LEU A 30 -2.91 9.46 11.67
CA LEU A 30 -1.65 10.14 11.87
C LEU A 30 -1.61 11.42 11.03
N ILE A 31 -1.27 12.53 11.68
CA ILE A 31 -1.10 13.82 11.00
C ILE A 31 0.35 13.93 10.54
N VAL A 32 0.56 13.95 9.24
CA VAL A 32 1.89 13.93 8.63
C VAL A 32 2.39 15.36 8.44
N GLY A 33 3.63 15.62 8.86
CA GLY A 33 4.25 16.94 8.72
C GLY A 33 3.73 17.98 9.71
N ALA A 34 3.12 17.55 10.83
CA ALA A 34 2.87 18.42 11.98
C ALA A 34 4.14 18.59 12.85
N ASP A 35 5.07 17.64 12.76
CA ASP A 35 6.36 17.62 13.42
C ASP A 35 7.49 17.23 12.43
N SER A 36 8.68 16.98 12.95
CA SER A 36 9.86 16.58 12.16
C SER A 36 9.95 15.07 11.90
N ALA A 37 8.89 14.29 12.16
CA ALA A 37 8.93 12.84 11.96
C ALA A 37 9.20 12.51 10.48
N ARG A 38 10.14 11.60 10.26
CA ARG A 38 10.51 11.09 8.92
C ARG A 38 9.57 9.96 8.52
N ASP A 39 9.46 9.70 7.22
CA ASP A 39 8.51 8.69 6.73
C ASP A 39 8.80 7.28 7.27
N GLY A 40 10.08 6.94 7.47
CA GLY A 40 10.47 5.68 8.09
C GLY A 40 9.91 5.52 9.51
N ASP A 41 9.95 6.57 10.32
CA ASP A 41 9.45 6.57 11.71
C ASP A 41 7.92 6.47 11.74
N ILE A 42 7.25 7.16 10.82
CA ILE A 42 5.80 7.10 10.66
C ILE A 42 5.37 5.69 10.30
N LEU A 43 6.05 5.05 9.34
CA LEU A 43 5.75 3.67 8.94
C LEU A 43 6.09 2.66 10.06
N ALA A 44 7.15 2.89 10.84
CA ALA A 44 7.51 2.04 11.97
C ALA A 44 6.40 2.08 13.03
N ARG A 45 5.90 3.29 13.33
CA ARG A 45 4.74 3.47 14.20
C ARG A 45 3.50 2.76 13.66
N SER A 46 3.20 2.88 12.36
CA SER A 46 2.08 2.16 11.74
C SER A 46 2.23 0.64 11.84
N ALA A 47 3.43 0.10 11.59
CA ALA A 47 3.70 -1.33 11.74
C ALA A 47 3.47 -1.81 13.18
N ASN A 48 3.90 -1.04 14.18
CA ASN A 48 3.64 -1.33 15.59
C ASN A 48 2.13 -1.30 15.91
N LEU A 49 1.41 -0.29 15.40
CA LEU A 49 -0.04 -0.14 15.55
C LEU A 49 -0.80 -1.35 14.98
N TYR A 50 -0.35 -1.90 13.85
CA TYR A 50 -0.91 -3.13 13.30
C TYR A 50 -0.60 -4.37 14.15
N GLY A 51 0.66 -4.54 14.56
CA GLY A 51 1.09 -5.73 15.30
C GLY A 51 0.58 -5.77 16.74
N ALA A 52 0.90 -4.73 17.52
CA ALA A 52 0.63 -4.68 18.96
C ALA A 52 -0.84 -4.38 19.28
N TYR A 53 -1.50 -3.54 18.47
CA TYR A 53 -2.87 -3.07 18.75
C TYR A 53 -3.91 -3.65 17.80
N ARG A 54 -3.51 -4.52 16.84
CA ARG A 54 -4.40 -5.19 15.88
C ARG A 54 -5.33 -4.23 15.14
N LEU A 55 -4.84 -3.01 14.85
CA LEU A 55 -5.61 -2.00 14.13
C LEU A 55 -5.96 -2.50 12.73
N GLY A 56 -7.17 -2.19 12.26
CA GLY A 56 -7.59 -2.57 10.91
C GLY A 56 -7.03 -1.63 9.84
N ARG A 57 -6.77 -0.37 10.19
CA ARG A 57 -6.28 0.67 9.27
C ARG A 57 -5.67 1.84 10.04
N VAL A 58 -4.60 2.40 9.49
CA VAL A 58 -4.05 3.71 9.85
C VAL A 58 -4.34 4.65 8.67
N PHE A 59 -4.89 5.82 8.95
CA PHE A 59 -5.07 6.89 7.97
C PHE A 59 -3.94 7.91 8.11
N TYR A 60 -3.46 8.41 6.99
CA TYR A 60 -2.48 9.50 6.93
C TYR A 60 -3.18 10.72 6.36
N SER A 61 -2.94 11.88 6.95
CA SER A 61 -3.42 13.15 6.42
C SER A 61 -2.34 14.22 6.60
N ALA A 62 -2.02 14.95 5.55
CA ALA A 62 -1.13 16.09 5.62
C ALA A 62 -1.62 17.13 6.64
N PHE A 63 -0.70 17.68 7.44
CA PHE A 63 -0.99 18.81 8.31
C PHE A 63 -1.49 20.01 7.49
N SER A 64 -2.58 20.63 7.95
CA SER A 64 -3.07 21.89 7.40
C SER A 64 -2.85 22.99 8.44
N PRO A 65 -2.01 24.00 8.17
CA PRO A 65 -1.85 25.13 9.06
C PRO A 65 -3.16 25.90 9.15
N ILE A 66 -3.45 26.39 10.35
CA ILE A 66 -4.51 27.36 10.64
C ILE A 66 -3.86 28.71 10.95
N PRO A 67 -4.53 29.84 10.65
CA PRO A 67 -4.13 31.16 11.14
C PRO A 67 -3.95 31.11 12.67
N ASP A 68 -2.96 31.84 13.20
CA ASP A 68 -2.62 31.92 14.63
C ASP A 68 -2.23 30.58 15.29
N SER A 69 -1.64 29.66 14.53
CA SER A 69 -1.08 28.42 15.08
C SER A 69 0.17 28.67 15.95
N SER A 70 0.40 27.79 16.93
CA SER A 70 1.59 27.81 17.78
C SER A 70 2.87 27.86 16.93
N GLN A 71 3.87 28.65 17.34
CA GLN A 71 5.19 28.76 16.67
C GLN A 71 5.92 27.42 16.52
N ARG A 72 5.51 26.37 17.25
CA ARG A 72 6.08 25.01 17.13
C ARG A 72 5.54 24.22 15.95
N LEU A 73 4.48 24.68 15.27
CA LEU A 73 3.88 24.01 14.13
C LEU A 73 4.43 24.59 12.82
N PRO A 74 4.66 23.75 11.79
CA PRO A 74 5.17 24.22 10.53
C PRO A 74 4.17 25.14 9.82
N SER A 75 4.68 26.23 9.26
CA SER A 75 3.89 27.24 8.56
C SER A 75 3.45 26.84 7.15
N MET A 76 4.05 25.77 6.60
CA MET A 76 3.76 25.27 5.26
C MET A 76 3.18 23.86 5.29
N ARG A 77 2.19 23.61 4.43
CA ARG A 77 1.67 22.26 4.22
C ARG A 77 2.76 21.37 3.61
N PRO A 78 2.92 20.12 4.09
CA PRO A 78 3.82 19.18 3.45
C PRO A 78 3.31 18.84 2.03
N PRO A 79 4.19 18.39 1.12
CA PRO A 79 3.78 17.99 -0.23
C PRO A 79 2.70 16.90 -0.19
N LEU A 80 1.58 17.09 -0.90
CA LEU A 80 0.50 16.08 -0.99
C LEU A 80 0.99 14.70 -1.44
N LEU A 81 2.07 14.68 -2.23
CA LEU A 81 2.69 13.45 -2.72
C LEU A 81 3.29 12.61 -1.59
N ARG A 82 3.71 13.23 -0.48
CA ARG A 82 4.24 12.53 0.71
C ARG A 82 3.16 11.65 1.36
N GLU A 83 1.95 12.18 1.54
CA GLU A 83 0.80 11.43 2.06
C GLU A 83 0.49 10.23 1.15
N HIS A 84 0.46 10.44 -0.16
CA HIS A 84 0.22 9.36 -1.12
C HIS A 84 1.31 8.28 -1.06
N ARG A 85 2.59 8.65 -0.86
CA ARG A 85 3.69 7.69 -0.70
C ARG A 85 3.56 6.86 0.57
N LEU A 86 3.15 7.46 1.67
CA LEU A 86 2.88 6.75 2.93
C LEU A 86 1.76 5.72 2.75
N TYR A 87 0.65 6.08 2.09
CA TYR A 87 -0.42 5.12 1.77
C TYR A 87 0.06 3.97 0.86
N GLN A 88 0.93 4.27 -0.11
CA GLN A 88 1.50 3.22 -0.95
C GLN A 88 2.38 2.26 -0.14
N ALA A 89 3.23 2.77 0.75
CA ALA A 89 4.08 1.96 1.62
C ALA A 89 3.24 1.12 2.61
N ASP A 90 2.23 1.73 3.24
CA ASP A 90 1.25 1.05 4.10
C ASP A 90 0.59 -0.14 3.40
N TRP A 91 0.16 0.07 2.16
CA TRP A 91 -0.46 -0.97 1.34
C TRP A 91 0.49 -2.14 1.08
N LEU A 92 1.79 -1.87 0.86
CA LEU A 92 2.80 -2.92 0.71
C LEU A 92 2.95 -3.74 1.99
N MET A 93 2.98 -3.09 3.16
CA MET A 93 3.08 -3.82 4.43
C MET A 93 1.89 -4.75 4.63
N ARG A 94 0.69 -4.26 4.35
CA ARG A 94 -0.56 -4.99 4.67
C ARG A 94 -0.93 -6.07 3.69
N PHE A 95 -0.63 -5.89 2.41
CA PHE A 95 -1.15 -6.76 1.35
C PHE A 95 -0.06 -7.43 0.52
N TYR A 96 1.19 -6.98 0.63
CA TYR A 96 2.34 -7.56 -0.10
C TYR A 96 3.34 -8.23 0.84
N GLY A 97 3.13 -8.15 2.16
CA GLY A 97 4.02 -8.73 3.15
C GLY A 97 5.37 -8.05 3.20
N PHE A 98 5.45 -6.76 2.86
CA PHE A 98 6.66 -5.98 3.10
C PHE A 98 6.80 -5.72 4.59
N THR A 99 8.02 -5.78 5.11
CA THR A 99 8.30 -5.23 6.44
C THR A 99 8.62 -3.75 6.33
N GLN A 100 8.42 -2.98 7.40
CA GLN A 100 8.84 -1.57 7.41
C GLN A 100 10.32 -1.39 7.05
N PRO A 101 11.29 -2.12 7.65
CA PRO A 101 12.71 -1.90 7.36
C PRO A 101 13.08 -2.34 5.93
N GLU A 102 12.31 -3.24 5.33
CA GLU A 102 12.44 -3.58 3.90
C GLU A 102 12.09 -2.36 3.03
N ILE A 103 11.01 -1.62 3.35
CA ILE A 103 10.57 -0.47 2.56
C ILE A 103 11.52 0.71 2.69
N ILE A 104 11.84 1.11 3.93
CA ILE A 104 12.65 2.30 4.22
C ILE A 104 13.23 2.20 5.65
N ALA A 105 14.43 2.74 5.88
CA ALA A 105 14.99 2.80 7.22
C ALA A 105 14.29 3.87 8.08
N GLU A 106 14.29 3.69 9.40
CA GLU A 106 13.92 4.77 10.33
C GLU A 106 14.84 5.99 10.12
N GLY A 107 14.31 7.20 10.32
CA GLY A 107 15.02 8.45 10.04
C GLY A 107 15.16 8.84 8.56
N GLU A 108 14.71 8.02 7.61
CA GLU A 108 14.71 8.35 6.18
C GLU A 108 13.31 8.70 5.65
N ASP A 109 13.27 9.49 4.56
CA ASP A 109 12.04 9.85 3.85
C ASP A 109 11.85 9.03 2.57
N LEU A 110 10.59 8.81 2.18
CA LEU A 110 10.26 8.10 0.94
C LEU A 110 10.60 8.96 -0.28
N ASP A 111 11.04 8.30 -1.35
CA ASP A 111 11.24 8.96 -2.64
C ASP A 111 9.90 9.49 -3.19
N LEU A 112 9.81 10.80 -3.37
CA LEU A 112 8.61 11.41 -3.94
C LEU A 112 8.50 11.18 -5.46
N ALA A 113 9.60 10.99 -6.18
CA ALA A 113 9.62 10.81 -7.63
C ALA A 113 9.13 9.41 -8.06
N VAL A 114 9.35 8.39 -7.23
CA VAL A 114 9.06 6.98 -7.56
C VAL A 114 8.33 6.31 -6.40
N ASP A 115 7.35 5.45 -6.67
CA ASP A 115 6.61 4.74 -5.61
C ASP A 115 7.50 3.78 -4.81
N PRO A 116 7.12 3.45 -3.56
CA PRO A 116 7.96 2.66 -2.66
C PRO A 116 8.33 1.27 -3.19
N LYS A 117 7.42 0.61 -3.92
CA LYS A 117 7.69 -0.73 -4.48
C LYS A 117 8.75 -0.69 -5.57
N THR A 118 8.69 0.33 -6.43
CA THR A 118 9.69 0.52 -7.49
C THR A 118 11.00 1.05 -6.93
N SER A 119 10.95 1.96 -5.95
CA SER A 119 12.14 2.42 -5.22
C SER A 119 12.87 1.25 -4.57
N TRP A 120 12.14 0.34 -3.93
CA TRP A 120 12.70 -0.90 -3.40
C TRP A 120 13.37 -1.74 -4.49
N ALA A 121 12.68 -1.97 -5.61
CA ALA A 121 13.21 -2.79 -6.69
C ALA A 121 14.49 -2.20 -7.32
N LEU A 122 14.58 -0.88 -7.44
CA LEU A 122 15.76 -0.17 -7.94
C LEU A 122 16.94 -0.23 -6.96
N ARG A 123 16.69 -0.25 -5.65
CA ARG A 123 17.75 -0.46 -4.64
C ARG A 123 18.23 -1.92 -4.58
N HIS A 124 17.37 -2.86 -4.95
CA HIS A 124 17.63 -4.30 -4.88
C HIS A 124 17.77 -4.95 -6.27
N ARG A 125 18.42 -4.25 -7.21
CA ARG A 125 18.61 -4.71 -8.60
C ARG A 125 19.17 -6.13 -8.70
N GLY A 126 20.08 -6.53 -7.81
CA GLY A 126 20.65 -7.88 -7.78
C GLY A 126 19.65 -9.02 -7.48
N ARG A 127 18.41 -8.70 -7.10
CA ARG A 127 17.32 -9.69 -6.97
C ARG A 127 16.47 -9.84 -8.24
N PHE A 128 16.83 -9.11 -9.29
CA PHE A 128 16.15 -9.11 -10.57
C PHE A 128 17.11 -9.53 -11.69
N PRO A 129 16.59 -10.08 -12.79
CA PRO A 129 15.18 -10.34 -13.06
C PRO A 129 14.63 -11.58 -12.34
N VAL A 130 13.32 -11.57 -12.10
CA VAL A 130 12.59 -12.67 -11.47
C VAL A 130 11.92 -13.51 -12.56
N ASP A 131 12.22 -14.81 -12.62
CA ASP A 131 11.53 -15.74 -13.52
C ASP A 131 10.13 -16.07 -12.99
N VAL A 132 9.10 -15.77 -13.79
CA VAL A 132 7.70 -15.95 -13.38
C VAL A 132 7.30 -17.41 -13.17
N HIS A 133 8.03 -18.36 -13.75
CA HIS A 133 7.76 -19.80 -13.59
C HIS A 133 8.29 -20.36 -12.28
N THR A 134 9.47 -19.91 -11.87
CA THR A 134 10.23 -20.54 -10.78
C THR A 134 10.18 -19.74 -9.48
N ALA A 135 10.04 -18.43 -9.56
CA ALA A 135 10.07 -17.58 -8.38
C ALA A 135 8.95 -17.89 -7.38
N ASP A 136 9.24 -17.70 -6.09
CA ASP A 136 8.21 -17.76 -5.07
C ASP A 136 7.22 -16.58 -5.16
N LYS A 137 6.13 -16.71 -4.39
CA LYS A 137 5.09 -15.69 -4.31
C LYS A 137 5.63 -14.35 -3.80
N GLU A 138 6.54 -14.37 -2.84
CA GLU A 138 7.03 -13.18 -2.16
C GLU A 138 7.83 -12.31 -3.12
N MET A 139 8.75 -12.91 -3.86
CA MET A 139 9.55 -12.26 -4.90
C MET A 139 8.68 -11.74 -6.05
N LEU A 140 7.65 -12.48 -6.47
CA LEU A 140 6.68 -11.97 -7.45
C LEU A 140 5.94 -10.73 -6.93
N LEU A 141 5.62 -10.68 -5.63
CA LEU A 141 5.04 -9.50 -4.99
C LEU A 141 6.02 -8.32 -4.89
N ARG A 142 7.32 -8.51 -5.11
CA ARG A 142 8.32 -7.42 -5.17
C ARG A 142 8.45 -6.81 -6.56
N VAL A 143 8.10 -7.54 -7.62
CA VAL A 143 8.19 -7.06 -9.01
C VAL A 143 7.25 -5.86 -9.26
N PRO A 144 7.78 -4.68 -9.65
CA PRO A 144 6.96 -3.52 -10.01
C PRO A 144 5.97 -3.84 -11.13
N GLY A 145 4.73 -3.34 -11.00
CA GLY A 145 3.67 -3.62 -12.00
C GLY A 145 2.95 -4.95 -11.83
N LEU A 146 3.36 -5.82 -10.89
CA LEU A 146 2.57 -6.97 -10.45
C LEU A 146 1.78 -6.62 -9.18
N GLY A 147 0.45 -6.80 -9.24
CA GLY A 147 -0.42 -6.67 -8.08
C GLY A 147 -0.67 -8.01 -7.38
N ALA A 148 -1.13 -8.01 -6.12
CA ALA A 148 -1.39 -9.26 -5.39
C ALA A 148 -2.31 -10.23 -6.14
N LYS A 149 -3.45 -9.75 -6.68
CA LYS A 149 -4.34 -10.56 -7.52
C LYS A 149 -3.67 -11.05 -8.79
N THR A 150 -2.81 -10.24 -9.41
CA THR A 150 -2.04 -10.62 -10.59
C THR A 150 -1.08 -11.75 -10.25
N VAL A 151 -0.37 -11.66 -9.11
CA VAL A 151 0.53 -12.72 -8.63
C VAL A 151 -0.23 -14.02 -8.40
N GLU A 152 -1.40 -14.01 -7.74
CA GLU A 152 -2.21 -15.23 -7.58
C GLU A 152 -2.56 -15.88 -8.93
N ARG A 153 -2.93 -15.07 -9.93
CA ARG A 153 -3.23 -15.56 -11.28
C ARG A 153 -2.00 -16.14 -11.97
N ILE A 154 -0.84 -15.51 -11.82
CA ILE A 154 0.44 -16.02 -12.34
C ILE A 154 0.75 -17.38 -11.72
N LEU A 155 0.65 -17.50 -10.40
CA LEU A 155 0.93 -18.74 -9.66
C LEU A 155 0.00 -19.88 -10.08
N ALA A 156 -1.28 -19.58 -10.34
CA ALA A 156 -2.23 -20.56 -10.84
C ALA A 156 -1.91 -20.96 -12.30
N ALA A 157 -1.74 -19.98 -13.18
CA ALA A 157 -1.60 -20.21 -14.61
C ALA A 157 -0.26 -20.89 -14.98
N ARG A 158 0.84 -20.58 -14.28
CA ARG A 158 2.16 -21.18 -14.55
C ARG A 158 2.24 -22.69 -14.29
N ARG A 159 1.25 -23.26 -13.58
CA ARG A 159 1.11 -24.72 -13.37
C ARG A 159 0.57 -25.43 -14.61
N MET A 160 -0.11 -24.69 -15.49
CA MET A 160 -0.80 -25.24 -16.65
C MET A 160 -0.08 -24.90 -17.96
N THR A 161 0.61 -23.75 -18.01
CA THR A 161 1.27 -23.30 -19.25
C THR A 161 2.52 -22.46 -19.01
N ARG A 162 3.35 -22.34 -20.05
CA ARG A 162 4.45 -21.39 -20.10
C ARG A 162 3.91 -19.99 -20.42
N LEU A 163 3.83 -19.14 -19.40
CA LEU A 163 3.43 -17.74 -19.47
C LEU A 163 4.38 -16.91 -20.34
N THR A 164 3.78 -16.15 -21.25
CA THR A 164 4.40 -15.11 -22.06
C THR A 164 4.15 -13.71 -21.48
N LEU A 165 4.79 -12.68 -22.04
CA LEU A 165 4.46 -11.29 -21.68
C LEU A 165 3.00 -10.95 -21.93
N ASP A 166 2.41 -11.44 -23.03
CA ASP A 166 1.01 -11.16 -23.35
C ASP A 166 0.07 -11.81 -22.33
N ASP A 167 0.40 -13.04 -21.87
CA ASP A 167 -0.35 -13.68 -20.79
C ASP A 167 -0.30 -12.87 -19.50
N LEU A 168 0.87 -12.34 -19.13
CA LEU A 168 1.02 -11.45 -17.97
C LEU A 168 0.12 -10.21 -18.10
N LYS A 169 0.07 -9.59 -19.28
CA LYS A 169 -0.82 -8.45 -19.55
C LYS A 169 -2.29 -8.83 -19.36
N ARG A 170 -2.71 -9.98 -19.89
CA ARG A 170 -4.09 -10.48 -19.78
C ARG A 170 -4.50 -10.73 -18.32
N VAL A 171 -3.59 -11.21 -17.48
CA VAL A 171 -3.88 -11.42 -16.04
C VAL A 171 -3.79 -10.14 -15.20
N GLY A 172 -3.42 -9.01 -15.81
CA GLY A 172 -3.45 -7.67 -15.22
C GLY A 172 -2.10 -7.12 -14.80
N ALA A 173 -0.99 -7.61 -15.36
CA ALA A 173 0.33 -7.02 -15.12
C ALA A 173 0.49 -5.71 -15.89
N VAL A 174 1.08 -4.70 -15.24
CA VAL A 174 1.44 -3.43 -15.89
C VAL A 174 2.82 -3.59 -16.54
N LEU A 175 2.85 -4.10 -17.78
CA LEU A 175 4.10 -4.45 -18.47
C LEU A 175 5.09 -3.30 -18.60
N LYS A 176 4.62 -2.06 -18.79
CA LYS A 176 5.48 -0.85 -18.84
C LYS A 176 6.40 -0.76 -17.61
N ARG A 177 5.93 -1.30 -16.48
CA ARG A 177 6.66 -1.29 -15.21
C ARG A 177 7.37 -2.61 -14.91
N ALA A 178 6.78 -3.72 -15.32
CA ALA A 178 7.27 -5.05 -14.97
C ALA A 178 8.39 -5.56 -15.88
N LYS A 179 8.41 -5.18 -17.17
CA LYS A 179 9.31 -5.76 -18.18
C LYS A 179 10.80 -5.72 -17.82
N ALA A 180 11.25 -4.69 -17.11
CA ALA A 180 12.64 -4.60 -16.68
C ALA A 180 12.98 -5.65 -15.61
N PHE A 181 12.02 -6.12 -14.83
CA PHE A 181 12.26 -6.87 -13.59
C PHE A 181 11.90 -8.36 -13.68
N LEU A 182 11.43 -8.87 -14.82
CA LEU A 182 10.98 -10.26 -14.92
C LEU A 182 11.42 -10.96 -16.20
N ILE A 183 11.43 -12.28 -16.14
CA ILE A 183 11.61 -13.19 -17.30
C ILE A 183 10.28 -13.92 -17.54
N THR A 184 9.91 -14.08 -18.82
CA THR A 184 8.83 -14.96 -19.28
C THR A 184 9.36 -15.90 -20.36
N ALA A 185 8.51 -16.82 -20.85
CA ALA A 185 8.91 -17.78 -21.89
C ALA A 185 9.44 -17.13 -23.18
N ASP A 186 8.97 -15.91 -23.49
CA ASP A 186 9.26 -15.13 -24.69
C ASP A 186 10.05 -13.84 -24.41
N TRP A 187 10.48 -13.60 -23.16
CA TRP A 187 11.12 -12.34 -22.78
C TRP A 187 12.21 -12.49 -21.72
N THR A 188 13.33 -11.82 -21.96
CA THR A 188 14.36 -11.54 -20.97
C THR A 188 14.72 -10.05 -21.02
N PRO A 189 14.91 -9.37 -19.88
CA PRO A 189 15.20 -7.94 -19.86
C PRO A 189 16.64 -7.60 -20.29
N GLY A 190 17.55 -8.58 -20.37
CA GLY A 190 18.97 -8.31 -20.60
C GLY A 190 19.52 -7.31 -19.58
N ALA A 191 20.30 -6.32 -20.05
CA ALA A 191 20.91 -5.30 -19.20
C ALA A 191 19.94 -4.20 -18.70
N LEU A 192 18.63 -4.29 -18.97
CA LEU A 192 17.67 -3.22 -18.62
C LEU A 192 17.62 -2.93 -17.12
N VAL A 193 17.77 -3.94 -16.25
CA VAL A 193 17.76 -3.79 -14.78
C VAL A 193 18.90 -2.87 -14.33
N ASP A 194 20.07 -3.02 -14.94
CA ASP A 194 21.32 -2.42 -14.50
C ASP A 194 21.57 -1.04 -15.09
N GLN A 195 20.73 -0.60 -16.05
CA GLN A 195 20.82 0.74 -16.60
C GLN A 195 20.64 1.80 -15.50
N GLU A 196 21.59 2.73 -15.39
CA GLU A 196 21.51 3.86 -14.47
C GLU A 196 20.26 4.71 -14.75
N SER A 197 19.92 4.87 -16.03
CA SER A 197 18.76 5.61 -16.52
C SER A 197 17.42 4.91 -16.24
N LEU A 198 17.42 3.69 -15.71
CA LEU A 198 16.19 2.92 -15.49
C LEU A 198 15.19 3.70 -14.61
N LYS A 199 15.68 4.39 -13.56
CA LYS A 199 14.83 5.19 -12.66
C LYS A 199 14.03 6.25 -13.43
N ALA A 200 14.64 6.92 -14.40
CA ALA A 200 14.00 7.97 -15.19
C ALA A 200 12.76 7.49 -15.96
N ARG A 201 12.69 6.19 -16.27
CA ARG A 201 11.53 5.57 -16.94
C ARG A 201 10.29 5.46 -16.04
N PHE A 202 10.47 5.59 -14.73
CA PHE A 202 9.41 5.47 -13.71
C PHE A 202 9.01 6.79 -13.07
N VAL A 203 9.79 7.84 -13.28
CA VAL A 203 9.44 9.18 -12.80
C VAL A 203 8.23 9.67 -13.59
N GLN A 204 7.14 10.00 -12.90
CA GLN A 204 6.00 10.62 -13.56
C GLN A 204 6.38 12.04 -14.00
N PRO A 205 6.01 12.46 -15.22
CA PRO A 205 6.23 13.85 -15.62
C PRO A 205 5.51 14.74 -14.61
N ARG A 206 6.22 15.75 -14.09
CA ARG A 206 5.59 16.77 -13.24
C ARG A 206 4.49 17.41 -14.08
N GLN A 207 3.24 17.17 -13.71
CA GLN A 207 2.13 17.95 -14.25
C GLN A 207 2.37 19.38 -13.74
N LEU A 208 2.84 20.26 -14.63
CA LEU A 208 2.94 21.68 -14.34
C LEU A 208 1.53 22.12 -13.96
N SER A 209 1.36 22.54 -12.72
CA SER A 209 0.11 23.09 -12.25
C SER A 209 -0.16 24.36 -13.04
N LEU A 210 -1.25 24.38 -13.81
CA LEU A 210 -1.83 25.60 -14.36
C LEU A 210 -2.47 26.35 -13.19
N PHE A 211 -1.65 27.11 -12.46
CA PHE A 211 -2.10 28.17 -11.55
C PHE A 211 -1.19 29.38 -11.78
#